data_AF-A0A645CIX0-F1
#
_entry.id   AF-A0A645CIX0-F1
#
_cell.length_a   1.000
_cell.length_b   1.000
_cell.length_c   1.000
_cell.angle_alpha   90.00
_cell.angle_beta   90.00
_cell.angle_gamma   90.00
#
_symmetry.space_group_name_H-M   'P 1'
#
loop_
_entity.id
_entity.type
_entity.pdbx_description
1 polymer ?
#
loop_
_entity_poly.entity_id
_entity_poly.type
_entity_poly.pdbx_seq_one_letter_code
_entity_poly.pdbx_strand_id
1 'polypeptide(L)'
;MTGGVGCLPILIQMPIFTAMYQAVNLTPEISQSTFLGINLGVSSPLLAILAGVAYVIQGYVSTIGMPQETKSQMKSMLLMNPIMILMFSWSSPAGLALYWLAGGIFAAAQTALQNHMIKPKIQKQVEEEMKDRPIKKNVKMAKPVSPSAPTQTVKALSAKNQQTDGKKGRNAGKQSKS
;
A
#
# COMPACT_ATOMS: atom_id res chain seq x y z
N MET A 1 -11.27 -4.25 -11.92
CA MET A 1 -11.07 -4.88 -10.59
C MET A 1 -10.08 -6.04 -10.73
N THR A 2 -8.81 -5.76 -11.01
CA THR A 2 -7.73 -6.77 -11.00
C THR A 2 -7.07 -6.74 -9.62
N GLY A 3 -7.66 -7.47 -8.67
CA GLY A 3 -7.26 -7.52 -7.25
C GLY A 3 -5.97 -8.30 -6.96
N GLY A 4 -4.89 -8.01 -7.69
CA GLY A 4 -3.59 -8.69 -7.55
C GLY A 4 -2.37 -7.75 -7.45
N VAL A 5 -2.57 -6.44 -7.42
CA VAL A 5 -1.45 -5.47 -7.53
C VAL A 5 -0.73 -5.19 -6.19
N GLY A 6 -1.18 -5.79 -5.08
CA GLY A 6 -0.70 -5.45 -3.73
C GLY A 6 0.55 -6.21 -3.26
N CYS A 7 0.73 -7.48 -3.66
CA CYS A 7 1.87 -8.31 -3.25
C CYS A 7 2.89 -8.57 -4.37
N LEU A 8 2.48 -8.39 -5.64
CA LEU A 8 3.35 -8.57 -6.80
C LEU A 8 4.62 -7.70 -6.73
N PRO A 9 4.57 -6.42 -6.30
CA PRO A 9 5.78 -5.62 -6.15
C PRO A 9 6.74 -6.21 -5.11
N ILE A 10 6.23 -6.77 -4.01
CA ILE A 10 7.05 -7.37 -2.97
C ILE A 10 7.77 -8.61 -3.52
N LEU A 11 7.07 -9.48 -4.26
CA LEU A 11 7.67 -10.69 -4.83
C LEU A 11 8.82 -10.38 -5.79
N ILE A 12 8.69 -9.32 -6.60
CA ILE A 12 9.75 -8.92 -7.55
C ILE A 12 10.86 -8.14 -6.84
N GLN A 13 10.55 -7.44 -5.75
CA GLN A 13 11.53 -6.63 -5.00
C GLN A 13 12.50 -7.48 -4.17
N MET A 14 12.04 -8.59 -3.57
CA MET A 14 12.86 -9.40 -2.67
C MET A 14 14.13 -9.97 -3.34
N PRO A 15 14.07 -10.51 -4.58
CA PRO A 15 15.28 -10.94 -5.31
C PRO A 15 16.25 -9.79 -5.59
N ILE A 16 15.75 -8.62 -5.98
CA ILE A 16 16.57 -7.44 -6.31
C ILE A 16 17.31 -6.96 -5.06
N PHE A 17 16.58 -6.87 -3.94
CA PHE A 17 17.16 -6.51 -2.65
C PHE A 17 18.28 -7.47 -2.24
N THR A 18 18.02 -8.77 -2.34
CA THR A 18 18.98 -9.82 -1.95
C THR A 18 20.23 -9.77 -2.83
N ALA A 19 20.06 -9.59 -4.15
CA ALA A 19 21.16 -9.46 -5.08
C ALA A 19 22.03 -8.23 -4.79
N MET A 20 21.41 -7.08 -4.50
CA MET A 20 22.13 -5.85 -4.14
C MET A 20 22.91 -6.01 -2.83
N TYR A 21 22.28 -6.58 -1.80
CA TYR A 21 22.93 -6.83 -0.51
C TYR A 21 24.13 -7.78 -0.66
N GLN A 22 23.99 -8.84 -1.45
CA GLN A 22 25.08 -9.76 -1.74
C GLN A 22 26.18 -9.09 -2.57
N ALA A 23 25.84 -8.29 -3.59
CA ALA A 23 26.82 -7.59 -4.40
C ALA A 23 27.71 -6.65 -3.56
N VAL A 24 27.12 -5.88 -2.64
CA VAL A 24 27.89 -4.98 -1.77
C VAL A 24 28.80 -5.74 -0.80
N ASN A 25 28.35 -6.89 -0.28
CA ASN A 25 29.12 -7.65 0.72
C ASN A 25 30.13 -8.64 0.13
N LEU A 26 29.84 -9.25 -1.01
CA LEU A 26 30.69 -10.27 -1.64
C LEU A 26 31.75 -9.67 -2.55
N THR A 27 31.56 -8.43 -3.02
CA THR A 27 32.54 -7.74 -3.86
C THR A 27 33.44 -6.85 -3.01
N PRO A 28 34.72 -7.23 -2.78
CA PRO A 28 35.63 -6.47 -1.91
C PRO A 28 35.91 -5.06 -2.44
N GLU A 29 35.91 -4.87 -3.75
CA GLU A 29 36.09 -3.54 -4.36
C GLU A 29 34.97 -2.57 -4.00
N ILE A 30 33.71 -3.04 -3.95
CA ILE A 30 32.56 -2.20 -3.59
C ILE A 30 32.57 -1.93 -2.08
N SER A 31 32.87 -2.94 -1.27
CA SER A 31 32.94 -2.80 0.19
C SER A 31 34.00 -1.77 0.63
N GLN A 32 35.15 -1.72 -0.05
CA GLN A 32 36.21 -0.75 0.25
C GLN A 32 36.04 0.59 -0.47
N SER A 33 35.14 0.68 -1.45
CA SER A 33 34.89 1.92 -2.19
C SER A 33 34.28 3.02 -1.31
N THR A 34 34.51 4.25 -1.72
CA THR A 34 33.91 5.43 -1.10
C THR A 34 33.09 6.23 -2.13
N PHE A 35 31.93 6.71 -1.71
CA PHE A 35 31.05 7.57 -2.50
C PHE A 35 30.75 8.84 -1.70
N LEU A 36 31.07 10.00 -2.28
CA LEU A 36 30.96 11.31 -1.60
C LEU A 36 31.67 11.34 -0.23
N GLY A 37 32.76 10.56 -0.07
CA GLY A 37 33.51 10.43 1.19
C GLY A 37 32.94 9.41 2.19
N ILE A 38 31.85 8.71 1.85
CA ILE A 38 31.23 7.69 2.69
C ILE A 38 31.66 6.31 2.19
N ASN A 39 32.15 5.43 3.06
CA ASN A 39 32.49 4.05 2.69
C ASN A 39 31.21 3.22 2.50
N LEU A 40 31.09 2.49 1.38
CA LEU A 40 29.86 1.77 1.00
C LEU A 40 29.69 0.44 1.75
N GLY A 41 30.77 -0.18 2.21
CA GLY A 41 30.77 -1.46 2.91
C GLY A 41 30.37 -1.38 4.38
N VAL A 42 30.46 -0.20 5.00
CA VAL A 42 30.09 0.04 6.40
C VAL A 42 28.74 0.76 6.50
N SER A 43 28.06 0.66 7.64
CA SER A 43 26.82 1.42 7.86
C SER A 43 27.07 2.93 7.92
N SER A 44 26.15 3.71 7.36
CA SER A 44 26.17 5.17 7.39
C SER A 44 24.82 5.74 7.86
N PRO A 45 24.74 6.28 9.09
CA PRO A 45 23.53 6.95 9.60
C PRO A 45 23.02 8.09 8.70
N LEU A 46 23.94 8.83 8.06
CA LEU A 46 23.60 9.94 7.17
C LEU A 46 22.75 9.47 5.98
N LEU A 47 23.25 8.50 5.22
CA LEU A 47 22.51 7.89 4.11
C LEU A 47 21.21 7.21 4.54
N ALA A 48 21.18 6.58 5.72
CA ALA A 48 19.96 5.98 6.25
C ALA A 48 18.86 7.03 6.48
N ILE A 49 19.20 8.17 7.08
CA ILE A 49 18.28 9.29 7.30
C ILE A 49 17.81 9.86 5.95
N LEU A 50 18.74 10.10 5.02
CA LEU A 50 18.42 10.64 3.70
C LEU A 50 17.47 9.71 2.93
N ALA A 51 17.71 8.40 2.96
CA ALA A 51 16.84 7.41 2.34
C ALA A 51 15.44 7.43 2.97
N GLY A 52 15.35 7.43 4.31
CA GLY A 52 14.07 7.56 5.02
C GLY A 52 13.31 8.82 4.61
N VAL A 53 13.98 9.97 4.59
CA VAL A 53 13.40 11.25 4.16
C VAL A 53 12.92 11.19 2.70
N ALA A 54 13.71 10.59 1.80
CA ALA A 54 13.32 10.44 0.39
C ALA A 54 12.00 9.66 0.25
N TYR A 55 11.80 8.59 1.02
CA TYR A 55 10.55 7.83 1.00
C TYR A 55 9.39 8.53 1.72
N VAL A 56 9.65 9.36 2.73
CA VAL A 56 8.62 10.24 3.30
C VAL A 56 8.13 11.24 2.24
N ILE A 57 9.06 11.86 1.50
CA ILE A 57 8.73 12.78 0.41
C ILE A 57 7.97 12.06 -0.70
N GLN A 58 8.46 10.89 -1.14
CA GLN A 58 7.79 10.06 -2.15
C GLN A 58 6.36 9.73 -1.72
N GLY A 59 6.18 9.31 -0.47
CA GLY A 59 4.89 9.05 0.13
C GLY A 59 4.00 10.30 0.09
N TYR A 60 4.49 11.44 0.57
CA TYR A 60 3.74 12.69 0.55
C TYR A 60 3.28 13.07 -0.87
N VAL A 61 4.18 12.99 -1.85
CA VAL A 61 3.89 13.26 -3.26
C VAL A 61 2.77 12.35 -3.76
N SER A 62 2.74 11.07 -3.37
CA SER A 62 1.68 10.14 -3.76
C SER A 62 0.28 10.58 -3.29
N THR A 63 0.19 11.30 -2.17
CA THR A 63 -1.08 11.78 -1.59
C THR A 63 -1.61 13.09 -2.20
N ILE A 64 -0.81 13.76 -3.06
CA ILE A 64 -1.22 15.00 -3.72
C ILE A 64 -2.45 14.72 -4.60
N GLY A 65 -3.50 15.52 -4.44
CA GLY A 65 -4.76 15.37 -5.17
C GLY A 65 -5.75 14.34 -4.59
N MET A 66 -5.50 13.78 -3.39
CA MET A 66 -6.46 12.92 -2.68
C MET A 66 -7.36 13.71 -1.71
N PRO A 67 -8.61 13.28 -1.48
CA PRO A 67 -9.49 13.83 -0.45
C PRO A 67 -8.91 13.68 0.96
N GLN A 68 -9.22 14.62 1.87
CA GLN A 68 -8.66 14.64 3.23
C GLN A 68 -9.08 13.44 4.10
N GLU A 69 -10.31 12.94 3.92
CA GLU A 69 -10.80 11.76 4.63
C GLU A 69 -9.93 10.53 4.32
N THR A 70 -9.57 10.34 3.05
CA THR A 70 -8.69 9.25 2.61
C THR A 70 -7.24 9.43 3.09
N LYS A 71 -6.74 10.67 3.12
CA LYS A 71 -5.38 10.98 3.60
C LYS A 71 -5.17 10.59 5.06
N SER A 72 -6.15 10.87 5.92
CA SER A 72 -6.06 10.56 7.35
C SER A 72 -5.90 9.07 7.60
N GLN A 73 -6.66 8.24 6.88
CA GLN A 73 -6.63 6.79 7.02
C GLN A 73 -5.32 6.19 6.47
N MET A 74 -4.74 6.80 5.43
CA MET A 74 -3.51 6.30 4.80
C MET A 74 -2.22 6.81 5.45
N LYS A 75 -2.27 7.86 6.29
CA LYS A 75 -1.08 8.50 6.87
C LYS A 75 -0.20 7.51 7.64
N SER A 76 -0.82 6.62 8.42
CA SER A 76 -0.08 5.60 9.20
C SER A 76 0.60 4.58 8.30
N MET A 77 -0.04 4.19 7.19
CA MET A 77 0.54 3.27 6.21
C MET A 77 1.70 3.92 5.44
N LEU A 78 1.58 5.21 5.15
CA LEU A 78 2.58 5.99 4.42
C LEU A 78 3.89 6.14 5.20
N LEU A 79 3.82 6.21 6.53
CA LEU A 79 4.98 6.33 7.40
C LEU A 79 5.62 4.99 7.76
N MET A 80 4.88 3.88 7.68
CA MET A 80 5.40 2.55 7.98
C MET A 80 6.61 2.18 7.10
N ASN A 81 6.49 2.38 5.78
CA ASN A 81 7.55 2.00 4.83
C ASN A 81 8.85 2.82 5.04
N PRO A 82 8.83 4.16 5.15
CA PRO A 82 10.01 4.94 5.45
C PRO A 82 10.68 4.57 6.78
N ILE A 83 9.90 4.25 7.83
CA ILE A 83 10.44 3.83 9.12
C ILE A 83 11.19 2.50 8.98
N MET A 84 10.61 1.54 8.27
CA MET A 84 11.26 0.26 7.99
C MET A 84 12.56 0.46 7.22
N ILE A 85 12.53 1.24 6.14
CA ILE A 85 13.74 1.54 5.35
C ILE A 85 14.82 2.20 6.22
N LEU A 86 14.45 3.15 7.08
CA LEU A 86 15.38 3.80 8.00
C LEU A 86 16.04 2.79 8.95
N MET A 87 15.25 1.93 9.61
CA MET A 87 15.77 0.94 10.56
C MET A 87 16.68 -0.08 9.87
N PHE A 88 16.31 -0.58 8.68
CA PHE A 88 17.13 -1.51 7.92
C PHE A 88 18.41 -0.85 7.37
N SER A 89 18.30 0.40 6.91
CA SER A 89 19.46 1.17 6.44
C SER A 89 20.44 1.47 7.57
N TRP A 90 19.97 1.54 8.82
CA TRP A 90 20.81 1.82 9.97
C TRP A 90 21.77 0.66 10.30
N SER A 91 21.33 -0.58 10.09
CA SER A 91 22.12 -1.78 10.41
C SER A 91 22.80 -2.42 9.20
N SER A 92 22.55 -1.91 7.99
CA SER A 92 23.09 -2.48 6.75
C SER A 92 24.22 -1.62 6.15
N PRO A 93 24.99 -2.16 5.19
CA PRO A 93 26.02 -1.39 4.48
C PRO A 93 25.45 -0.13 3.81
N ALA A 94 26.21 0.94 3.81
CA ALA A 94 25.85 2.23 3.21
C ALA A 94 25.48 2.13 1.73
N GLY A 95 26.04 1.16 0.99
CA GLY A 95 25.65 0.88 -0.39
C GLY A 95 24.15 0.54 -0.53
N LEU A 96 23.58 -0.16 0.46
CA LEU A 96 22.15 -0.49 0.46
C LEU A 96 21.28 0.75 0.78
N ALA A 97 21.71 1.57 1.74
CA ALA A 97 21.04 2.85 2.04
C ALA A 97 21.07 3.80 0.83
N LEU A 98 22.20 3.84 0.10
CA LEU A 98 22.35 4.62 -1.12
C LEU A 98 21.42 4.14 -2.23
N TYR A 99 21.25 2.83 -2.39
CA TYR A 99 20.27 2.25 -3.30
C TYR A 99 18.84 2.74 -2.99
N TRP A 100 18.43 2.70 -1.72
CA TRP A 100 17.12 3.20 -1.32
C TRP A 100 16.99 4.71 -1.52
N LEU A 101 18.03 5.49 -1.25
CA LEU A 101 18.01 6.93 -1.52
C LEU A 101 17.75 7.23 -3.00
N ALA A 102 18.51 6.60 -3.90
CA ALA A 102 18.33 6.78 -5.34
C ALA A 102 16.94 6.32 -5.81
N GLY A 103 16.48 5.16 -5.32
CA GLY A 103 15.16 4.61 -5.61
C GLY A 103 14.02 5.52 -5.12
N GLY A 104 14.13 6.07 -3.91
CA GLY A 104 13.15 6.99 -3.35
C GLY A 104 13.04 8.29 -4.15
N ILE A 105 14.17 8.85 -4.58
CA ILE A 105 14.20 10.05 -5.44
C ILE A 105 13.54 9.74 -6.79
N PHE A 106 13.91 8.63 -7.43
CA PHE A 106 13.34 8.23 -8.72
C PHE A 106 11.83 7.99 -8.62
N ALA A 107 11.39 7.27 -7.59
CA ALA A 107 9.97 7.00 -7.35
C ALA A 107 9.18 8.28 -7.04
N ALA A 108 9.76 9.21 -6.28
CA ALA A 108 9.14 10.52 -6.02
C ALA A 108 8.98 11.31 -7.32
N ALA A 109 10.02 11.36 -8.16
CA ALA A 109 10.00 12.04 -9.45
C ALA A 109 8.96 11.41 -10.40
N GLN A 110 8.93 10.08 -10.50
CA GLN A 110 7.93 9.35 -11.27
C GLN A 110 6.51 9.66 -10.79
N THR A 111 6.29 9.62 -9.47
CA THR A 111 4.97 9.91 -8.88
C THR A 111 4.55 11.35 -9.12
N ALA A 112 5.47 12.31 -9.02
CA ALA A 112 5.21 13.71 -9.32
C ALA A 112 4.81 13.90 -10.80
N LEU A 113 5.53 13.27 -11.72
CA LEU A 113 5.23 13.30 -13.15
C LEU A 113 3.85 12.69 -13.44
N GLN A 114 3.54 11.54 -12.84
CA GLN A 114 2.22 10.90 -12.96
C GLN A 114 1.10 11.80 -12.43
N ASN A 115 1.29 12.43 -11.27
CA ASN A 115 0.33 13.36 -10.70
C ASN A 115 0.08 14.56 -11.60
N HIS A 116 1.13 15.08 -12.25
CA HIS A 116 1.01 16.24 -13.14
C HIS A 116 0.37 15.89 -14.49
N MET A 117 0.66 14.72 -15.06
CA MET A 117 0.22 14.38 -16.42
C MET A 117 -1.07 13.55 -16.49
N ILE A 118 -1.32 12.67 -15.53
CA ILE A 118 -2.38 11.65 -15.60
C ILE A 118 -3.63 12.09 -14.83
N LYS A 119 -3.47 12.59 -13.61
CA LYS A 119 -4.60 13.01 -12.76
C LYS A 119 -5.50 14.08 -13.37
N PRO A 120 -5.01 15.15 -14.04
CA PRO A 120 -5.90 16.15 -14.64
C PRO A 120 -6.72 15.61 -15.82
N LYS A 121 -6.21 14.60 -16.54
CA LYS A 121 -6.94 13.96 -17.65
C LYS A 121 -8.09 13.10 -17.13
N ILE A 122 -7.86 12.34 -16.07
CA ILE A 122 -8.88 11.49 -15.46
C ILE A 122 -9.98 12.34 -14.81
N GLN A 123 -9.64 13.42 -14.11
CA GLN A 123 -10.65 14.29 -13.48
C GLN A 123 -11.58 14.93 -14.52
N LYS A 124 -11.05 15.37 -15.66
CA LYS A 124 -11.86 15.92 -16.77
C LYS A 124 -12.79 14.87 -17.38
N GLN A 125 -12.30 13.65 -17.62
CA GLN A 125 -13.12 12.54 -18.12
C GLN A 125 -14.23 12.15 -17.16
N VAL A 126 -13.94 12.11 -15.86
CA VAL A 126 -14.95 11.82 -14.83
C VAL A 126 -15.99 12.94 -14.76
N GLU A 127 -15.59 14.21 -14.89
CA GLU A 127 -16.54 15.33 -14.89
C GLU A 127 -17.42 15.37 -16.15
N GLU A 128 -16.86 15.04 -17.32
CA GLU A 128 -17.62 14.89 -18.58
C GLU A 128 -18.59 13.71 -18.50
N GLU A 129 -18.17 12.57 -17.98
CA GLU A 129 -19.03 11.39 -17.78
C GLU A 129 -20.15 11.67 -16.76
N MET A 130 -19.87 12.45 -15.70
CA MET A 130 -20.87 12.89 -14.73
C MET A 130 -21.87 13.91 -15.30
N LYS A 131 -21.49 14.69 -16.31
CA LYS A 131 -22.38 15.65 -17.01
C LYS A 131 -23.31 14.94 -18.00
N ASP A 132 -22.81 13.94 -18.73
CA ASP A 132 -23.58 13.24 -19.77
C ASP A 132 -24.49 12.13 -19.20
N ARG A 133 -24.13 11.57 -18.03
CA ARG A 133 -24.94 10.56 -17.33
C ARG A 133 -24.91 10.83 -15.83
N PRO A 134 -25.90 11.57 -15.26
CA PRO A 134 -26.01 11.68 -13.82
C PRO A 134 -26.22 10.26 -13.26
N ILE A 135 -25.18 9.73 -12.61
CA ILE A 135 -25.17 8.38 -12.06
C ILE A 135 -26.39 8.22 -11.16
N LYS A 136 -27.40 7.45 -11.58
CA LYS A 136 -28.33 6.84 -10.63
C LYS A 136 -27.46 6.00 -9.69
N LYS A 137 -27.39 6.40 -8.42
CA LYS A 137 -26.70 5.75 -7.30
C LYS A 137 -27.07 4.25 -7.24
N ASN A 138 -26.41 3.43 -8.05
CA ASN A 138 -26.38 1.97 -7.93
C ASN A 138 -24.94 1.45 -7.98
N VAL A 139 -23.96 2.31 -7.74
CA VAL A 139 -22.71 1.85 -7.14
C VAL A 139 -22.96 1.90 -5.64
N LYS A 140 -23.04 0.73 -5.00
CA LYS A 140 -22.97 0.61 -3.55
C LYS A 140 -21.69 1.30 -3.12
N MET A 141 -21.79 2.56 -2.69
CA MET A 141 -20.76 3.20 -1.90
C MET A 141 -20.64 2.31 -0.66
N ALA A 142 -19.58 1.52 -0.58
CA ALA A 142 -19.26 0.80 0.64
C ALA A 142 -19.11 1.86 1.74
N LYS A 143 -20.10 1.87 2.63
CA LYS A 143 -20.15 2.73 3.81
C LYS A 143 -18.82 2.58 4.56
N PRO A 144 -18.12 3.67 4.93
CA PRO A 144 -17.04 3.55 5.88
C PRO A 144 -17.67 3.16 7.21
N VAL A 145 -17.47 1.92 7.63
CA VAL A 145 -17.73 1.50 9.01
C VAL A 145 -16.63 2.10 9.88
N SER A 146 -16.92 3.27 10.45
CA SER A 146 -16.11 3.87 11.51
C SER A 146 -16.31 3.06 12.81
N PRO A 147 -15.25 2.67 13.53
CA PRO A 147 -15.35 2.00 14.82
C PRO A 147 -15.46 3.03 15.95
N SER A 148 -16.55 2.97 16.70
CA SER A 148 -16.65 3.59 18.03
C SER A 148 -17.27 2.58 19.00
N ALA A 149 -16.44 2.12 19.95
CA ALA A 149 -16.73 1.14 20.99
C ALA A 149 -17.74 1.70 22.04
N PRO A 150 -18.34 0.89 22.96
CA PRO A 150 -17.60 0.17 24.00
C PRO A 150 -18.04 -1.27 24.29
N THR A 151 -17.11 -2.01 24.88
CA THR A 151 -17.20 -3.32 25.54
C THR A 151 -18.42 -3.47 26.46
N GLN A 152 -19.20 -4.55 26.27
CA GLN A 152 -19.88 -5.25 27.38
C GLN A 152 -19.79 -6.77 27.18
N THR A 153 -18.99 -7.37 28.06
CA THR A 153 -19.03 -8.71 28.65
C THR A 153 -20.37 -9.44 28.54
N VAL A 154 -20.36 -10.68 28.03
CA VAL A 154 -20.93 -11.83 28.76
C VAL A 154 -20.31 -13.14 28.28
N LYS A 155 -19.76 -13.83 29.26
CA LYS A 155 -19.17 -15.17 29.26
C LYS A 155 -20.31 -16.17 29.45
N ALA A 156 -20.20 -17.30 28.74
CA ALA A 156 -20.82 -18.61 29.01
C ALA A 156 -22.36 -18.73 28.96
N LEU A 157 -22.82 -19.70 28.16
CA LEU A 157 -23.86 -20.71 28.44
C LEU A 157 -24.05 -21.49 27.11
N SER A 158 -23.40 -22.64 26.95
CA SER A 158 -23.90 -23.96 27.33
C SER A 158 -24.87 -24.56 26.30
N ALA A 159 -24.34 -25.57 25.59
CA ALA A 159 -24.94 -26.88 25.36
C ALA A 159 -26.39 -27.03 24.85
N LYS A 160 -26.48 -27.84 23.79
CA LYS A 160 -27.43 -28.96 23.61
C LYS A 160 -28.77 -28.69 22.90
N ASN A 161 -28.94 -29.50 21.85
CA ASN A 161 -30.10 -30.33 21.50
C ASN A 161 -31.20 -29.86 20.53
N GLN A 162 -31.38 -30.72 19.52
CA GLN A 162 -32.62 -31.34 19.04
C GLN A 162 -33.69 -30.48 18.33
N GLN A 163 -33.71 -30.65 17.00
CA GLN A 163 -34.80 -31.28 16.23
C GLN A 163 -36.23 -31.22 16.79
N THR A 164 -37.14 -30.57 16.07
CA THR A 164 -38.57 -30.92 15.79
C THR A 164 -39.11 -29.86 14.80
N ASP A 165 -39.49 -30.24 13.58
CA ASP A 165 -40.84 -30.65 13.13
C ASP A 165 -41.80 -29.46 12.88
N GLY A 166 -42.47 -29.44 11.71
CA GLY A 166 -43.49 -28.42 11.40
C GLY A 166 -43.65 -28.00 9.93
N LYS A 167 -44.38 -28.81 9.14
CA LYS A 167 -44.94 -28.49 7.81
C LYS A 167 -45.75 -27.17 7.79
N LYS A 168 -45.57 -26.34 6.75
CA LYS A 168 -46.69 -25.68 6.04
C LYS A 168 -46.30 -25.21 4.64
N GLY A 169 -47.08 -25.64 3.64
CA GLY A 169 -46.74 -25.59 2.22
C GLY A 169 -46.90 -24.24 1.52
N ARG A 170 -46.33 -24.18 0.31
CA ARG A 170 -46.67 -23.21 -0.74
C ARG A 170 -46.79 -23.95 -2.07
N ASN A 171 -48.02 -23.95 -2.59
CA ASN A 171 -48.48 -24.37 -3.92
C ASN A 171 -47.41 -24.18 -5.03
N ALA A 172 -47.14 -25.15 -5.88
CA ALA A 172 -48.00 -25.67 -6.97
C ALA A 172 -48.38 -24.57 -7.99
N GLY A 173 -47.59 -24.48 -9.06
CA GLY A 173 -47.78 -23.52 -10.14
C GLY A 173 -46.91 -23.86 -11.34
N LYS A 174 -47.39 -24.83 -12.13
CA LYS A 174 -47.21 -25.01 -13.58
C LYS A 174 -46.19 -24.10 -14.28
N GLN A 175 -45.17 -24.70 -14.89
CA GLN A 175 -44.68 -24.29 -16.20
C GLN A 175 -44.14 -25.53 -16.93
N SER A 176 -45.00 -26.11 -17.79
CA SER A 176 -44.63 -27.15 -18.73
C SER A 176 -43.94 -26.53 -19.95
N LYS A 177 -43.07 -27.33 -20.55
CA LYS A 177 -42.49 -27.22 -21.89
C LYS A 177 -43.42 -26.61 -22.94
N SER A 178 -42.81 -25.84 -23.86
CA SER A 178 -42.89 -26.16 -25.29
C SER A 178 -41.48 -26.11 -25.88
#